data_AF-A0A7C3BWZ0-F1
#
_entry.id   AF-A0A7C3BWZ0-F1
#
_cell.length_a   1.000
_cell.length_b   1.000
_cell.length_c   1.000
_cell.angle_alpha   90.00
_cell.angle_beta   90.00
_cell.angle_gamma   90.00
#
_symmetry.space_group_name_H-M   'P 1'
#
loop_
_entity.id
_entity.type
_entity.pdbx_description
1 polymer ?
#
loop_
_entity_poly.entity_id
_entity_poly.type
_entity_poly.pdbx_seq_one_letter_code
_entity_poly.pdbx_strand_id
1 'polypeptide(L)'
;GPGVSIENSNILDLMAKGEKNIPTSFREIITDRILDGDYLLPSRRTQRPARTVFAGSLSGFGTPGGQGYGDVLERKPQSVVDDIRAEIISEWTATNVYHVAYDAETWTADEEKTVELRQKEREDRLQRGMRYEEFEKEWLEQRPPDDQLELYGSWPDARMINRIIRL
;
A
#
# COMPACT_ATOMS: atom_id res chain seq x y z
N GLY A 1 3.93 -6.64 -8.51
CA GLY A 1 3.50 -6.04 -7.24
C GLY A 1 4.70 -5.75 -6.37
N PRO A 2 4.55 -5.00 -5.26
CA PRO A 2 5.60 -4.94 -4.25
C PRO A 2 5.92 -6.37 -3.79
N GLY A 3 7.19 -6.65 -3.60
CA GLY A 3 7.66 -7.97 -3.22
C GLY A 3 8.97 -7.86 -2.47
N VAL A 4 9.30 -8.88 -1.69
CA VAL A 4 10.58 -9.04 -1.00
C VAL A 4 11.18 -10.36 -1.45
N SER A 5 12.50 -10.39 -1.61
CA SER A 5 13.24 -11.65 -1.65
C SER A 5 14.42 -11.53 -0.70
N ILE A 6 14.79 -12.62 -0.05
CA ILE A 6 15.99 -12.69 0.78
C ILE A 6 16.79 -13.85 0.23
N GLU A 7 17.95 -13.55 -0.33
CA GLU A 7 18.90 -14.55 -0.78
C GLU A 7 19.94 -14.79 0.32
N ASN A 8 20.63 -15.92 0.27
CA ASN A 8 21.63 -16.30 1.29
C ASN A 8 21.09 -16.19 2.73
N SER A 9 19.82 -16.55 2.93
CA SER A 9 19.15 -16.32 4.21
C SER A 9 19.50 -17.38 5.26
N ASN A 10 19.50 -16.98 6.53
CA ASN A 10 19.73 -17.88 7.66
C ASN A 10 18.49 -18.72 8.05
N ILE A 11 17.40 -18.70 7.26
CA ILE A 11 16.12 -19.31 7.62
C ILE A 11 16.21 -20.79 7.95
N LEU A 12 16.98 -21.57 7.17
CA LEU A 12 17.09 -23.01 7.38
C LEU A 12 17.80 -23.34 8.69
N ASP A 13 18.80 -22.55 9.07
CA ASP A 13 19.52 -22.72 10.33
C ASP A 13 18.63 -22.36 11.52
N LEU A 14 17.85 -21.29 11.41
CA LEU A 14 16.87 -20.90 12.44
C LEU A 14 15.80 -21.98 12.61
N MET A 15 15.26 -22.52 11.51
CA MET A 15 14.29 -23.62 11.55
C MET A 15 14.89 -24.89 12.17
N ALA A 16 16.13 -25.24 11.80
CA ALA A 16 16.82 -26.42 12.35
C ALA A 16 17.08 -26.30 13.87
N LYS A 17 17.31 -25.08 14.37
CA LYS A 17 17.46 -24.78 15.81
C LYS A 17 16.14 -24.71 16.56
N GLY A 18 15.00 -24.81 15.87
CA GLY A 18 13.69 -24.68 16.48
C GLY A 18 13.38 -23.24 16.92
N GLU A 19 13.94 -22.24 16.24
CA GLU A 19 13.62 -20.84 16.48
C GLU A 19 12.12 -20.61 16.29
N LYS A 20 11.51 -19.94 17.27
CA LYS A 20 10.06 -19.69 17.26
C LYS A 20 9.73 -18.33 16.66
N ASN A 21 10.67 -17.40 16.71
CA ASN A 21 10.50 -16.07 16.15
C ASN A 21 10.89 -16.03 14.67
N ILE A 22 10.13 -16.76 13.83
CA ILE A 22 10.29 -16.74 12.38
C ILE A 22 9.18 -15.88 11.78
N PRO A 23 9.48 -14.90 10.91
CA PRO A 23 8.46 -14.04 10.34
C PRO A 23 7.49 -14.86 9.48
N THR A 24 6.20 -14.67 9.72
CA THR A 24 5.10 -15.41 9.06
C THR A 24 4.31 -14.57 8.07
N SER A 25 4.52 -13.25 8.07
CA SER A 25 3.87 -12.32 7.17
C SER A 25 4.86 -11.52 6.33
N PHE A 26 4.43 -11.09 5.15
CA PHE A 26 5.20 -10.19 4.30
C PHE A 26 5.59 -8.88 5.01
N ARG A 27 4.73 -8.42 5.92
CA ARG A 27 4.96 -7.24 6.75
C ARG A 27 6.14 -7.48 7.69
N GLU A 28 6.11 -8.54 8.50
CA GLU A 28 7.18 -8.90 9.44
C GLU A 28 8.53 -9.06 8.73
N ILE A 29 8.54 -9.70 7.55
CA ILE A 29 9.76 -9.87 6.74
C ILE A 29 10.41 -8.51 6.42
N ILE A 30 9.61 -7.48 6.13
CA ILE A 30 10.09 -6.15 5.73
C ILE A 30 10.37 -5.24 6.93
N THR A 31 9.51 -5.26 7.94
CA THR A 31 9.58 -4.34 9.09
C THR A 31 10.57 -4.81 10.13
N ASP A 32 10.53 -6.09 10.48
CA ASP A 32 11.20 -6.58 11.69
C ASP A 32 12.60 -7.09 11.35
N ARG A 33 12.83 -7.46 10.08
CA ARG A 33 14.13 -7.91 9.54
C ARG A 33 14.82 -8.94 10.43
N ILE A 34 14.04 -9.87 10.96
CA ILE A 34 14.49 -10.92 11.88
C ILE A 34 15.46 -11.90 11.17
N LEU A 35 15.34 -12.02 9.86
CA LEU A 35 16.17 -12.91 9.04
C LEU A 35 17.43 -12.18 8.57
N ASP A 36 18.58 -12.84 8.66
CA ASP A 36 19.79 -12.38 8.00
C ASP A 36 19.76 -12.82 6.53
N GLY A 37 20.40 -12.03 5.67
CA GLY A 37 20.58 -12.33 4.25
C GLY A 37 20.56 -11.09 3.36
N ASP A 38 20.64 -11.33 2.06
CA ASP A 38 20.66 -10.29 1.04
C ASP A 38 19.23 -9.90 0.66
N TYR A 39 18.75 -8.80 1.22
CA TYR A 39 17.42 -8.28 0.95
C TYR A 39 17.33 -7.63 -0.44
N LEU A 40 16.53 -8.26 -1.29
CA LEU A 40 16.12 -7.70 -2.57
C LEU A 40 14.71 -7.13 -2.41
N LEU A 41 14.63 -5.80 -2.36
CA LEU A 41 13.38 -5.04 -2.33
C LEU A 41 13.12 -4.41 -3.71
N PRO A 42 12.60 -5.18 -4.68
CA PRO A 42 12.32 -4.65 -6.00
C PRO A 42 11.29 -3.53 -5.91
N SER A 43 11.69 -2.36 -6.40
CA SER A 43 10.78 -1.24 -6.60
C SER A 43 9.79 -1.57 -7.72
N ARG A 44 8.69 -0.81 -7.82
CA ARG A 44 7.73 -0.94 -8.94
C ARG A 44 8.39 -0.77 -10.33
N ARG A 45 9.58 -0.18 -10.41
CA ARG A 45 10.35 0.02 -11.65
C ARG A 45 11.31 -1.13 -11.96
N THR A 46 11.64 -1.96 -10.99
CA THR A 46 12.59 -3.05 -11.14
C THR A 46 11.82 -4.32 -11.49
N GLN A 47 11.76 -4.65 -12.78
CA GLN A 47 11.39 -6.01 -13.17
C GLN A 47 12.31 -6.99 -12.45
N ARG A 48 11.78 -8.13 -11.97
CA ARG A 48 12.62 -9.18 -11.42
C ARG A 48 13.18 -9.98 -12.59
N PRO A 49 14.46 -9.79 -13.00
CA PRO A 49 15.02 -10.61 -14.05
C PRO A 49 15.06 -12.08 -13.61
N ALA A 50 15.19 -12.98 -14.57
CA ALA A 50 15.53 -14.37 -14.27
C ALA A 50 16.80 -14.39 -13.42
N ARG A 51 16.77 -15.15 -12.32
CA ARG A 51 17.90 -15.29 -11.40
C ARG A 51 17.96 -16.72 -10.86
N THR A 52 19.16 -17.12 -10.48
CA THR A 52 19.37 -18.37 -9.73
C THR A 52 18.87 -18.18 -8.30
N VAL A 53 18.17 -19.18 -7.77
CA VAL A 53 17.64 -19.20 -6.41
C VAL A 53 18.22 -20.44 -5.71
N PHE A 54 18.72 -20.27 -4.49
CA PHE A 54 19.38 -21.33 -3.74
C PHE A 54 18.49 -21.85 -2.60
N ALA A 55 18.88 -22.98 -2.00
CA ALA A 55 18.20 -23.49 -0.82
C ALA A 55 18.25 -22.45 0.31
N GLY A 56 17.12 -22.23 0.98
CA GLY A 56 17.01 -21.20 2.02
C GLY A 56 16.74 -19.79 1.50
N SER A 57 16.61 -19.59 0.18
CA SER A 57 16.11 -18.32 -0.35
C SER A 57 14.62 -18.15 -0.08
N LEU A 58 14.21 -16.93 0.26
CA LEU A 58 12.83 -16.56 0.50
C LEU A 58 12.34 -15.59 -0.57
N SER A 59 11.07 -15.73 -0.97
CA SER A 59 10.43 -14.84 -1.94
C SER A 59 8.96 -14.66 -1.59
N GLY A 60 8.57 -13.43 -1.26
CA GLY A 60 7.19 -13.03 -1.03
C GLY A 60 6.71 -12.05 -2.09
N PHE A 61 5.44 -12.16 -2.45
CA PHE A 61 4.79 -11.22 -3.36
C PHE A 61 3.36 -10.91 -2.89
N GLY A 62 2.98 -9.64 -2.95
CA GLY A 62 1.59 -9.24 -2.82
C GLY A 62 0.88 -9.29 -4.16
N THR A 63 -0.30 -9.90 -4.19
CA THR A 63 -1.24 -9.74 -5.31
C THR A 63 -1.99 -8.41 -5.15
N PRO A 64 -2.27 -7.69 -6.24
CA PRO A 64 -3.09 -6.48 -6.16
C PRO A 64 -4.51 -6.84 -5.71
N GLY A 65 -5.10 -5.99 -4.87
CA GLY A 65 -6.53 -6.02 -4.58
C GLY A 65 -7.36 -5.34 -5.67
N GLY A 66 -8.68 -5.35 -5.50
CA GLY A 66 -9.62 -4.57 -6.32
C GLY A 66 -9.67 -3.09 -5.92
N GLN A 67 -10.36 -2.29 -6.73
CA GLN A 67 -10.63 -0.88 -6.43
C GLN A 67 -11.90 -0.72 -5.58
N GLY A 68 -11.96 0.36 -4.80
CA GLY A 68 -13.14 0.71 -4.01
C GLY A 68 -14.21 1.45 -4.81
N TYR A 69 -15.41 1.58 -4.22
CA TYR A 69 -16.54 2.35 -4.76
C TYR A 69 -17.17 3.20 -3.65
N GLY A 70 -17.48 4.46 -3.97
CA GLY A 70 -18.14 5.41 -3.06
C GLY A 70 -17.21 6.10 -2.07
N ASP A 71 -17.78 6.99 -1.25
CA ASP A 71 -17.05 7.65 -0.15
C ASP A 71 -16.87 6.65 1.01
N VAL A 72 -15.63 6.55 1.49
CA VAL A 72 -15.27 5.72 2.64
C VAL A 72 -16.07 6.07 3.90
N LEU A 73 -16.48 7.34 4.06
CA LEU A 73 -17.29 7.77 5.19
C LEU A 73 -18.77 7.34 5.11
N GLU A 74 -19.20 6.73 4.00
CA GLU A 74 -20.56 6.21 3.81
C GLU A 74 -20.66 4.71 4.05
N ARG A 75 -19.53 4.01 4.20
CA ARG A 75 -19.53 2.58 4.52
C ARG A 75 -20.17 2.34 5.89
N LYS A 76 -21.02 1.31 6.01
CA LYS A 76 -21.66 0.93 7.28
C LYS A 76 -20.60 0.65 8.36
N PRO A 77 -20.67 1.30 9.54
CA PRO A 77 -19.66 1.15 10.59
C PRO A 77 -19.42 -0.31 10.99
N GLN A 78 -20.48 -1.08 11.26
CA GLN A 78 -20.34 -2.48 11.66
C GLN A 78 -19.63 -3.34 10.61
N SER A 79 -19.88 -3.10 9.32
CA SER A 79 -19.17 -3.84 8.25
C SER A 79 -17.66 -3.55 8.24
N VAL A 80 -17.22 -2.37 8.67
CA VAL A 80 -15.80 -2.06 8.84
C VAL A 80 -15.23 -2.83 10.03
N VAL A 81 -15.97 -2.93 11.13
CA VAL A 81 -15.56 -3.72 12.31
C VAL A 81 -15.45 -5.20 11.98
N ASP A 82 -16.40 -5.72 11.21
CA ASP A 82 -16.37 -7.10 10.71
C ASP A 82 -15.13 -7.35 9.83
N ASP A 83 -14.73 -6.38 9.00
CA ASP A 83 -13.51 -6.46 8.19
C ASP A 83 -12.23 -6.49 9.05
N ILE A 84 -12.18 -5.74 10.16
CA ILE A 84 -11.06 -5.78 11.11
C ILE A 84 -11.00 -7.17 11.78
N ARG A 85 -12.16 -7.64 12.27
CA ARG A 85 -12.27 -8.93 12.94
C ARG A 85 -11.86 -10.10 12.03
N ALA A 86 -12.16 -9.98 10.74
CA ALA A 86 -11.76 -10.94 9.72
C ALA A 86 -10.32 -10.75 9.21
N GLU A 87 -9.55 -9.83 9.81
CA GLU A 87 -8.17 -9.48 9.43
C GLU A 87 -8.01 -9.04 7.95
N ILE A 88 -9.10 -8.54 7.35
CA ILE A 88 -9.11 -8.04 5.97
C ILE A 88 -8.48 -6.65 5.93
N ILE A 89 -8.74 -5.83 6.96
CA ILE A 89 -8.17 -4.50 7.12
C ILE A 89 -7.51 -4.37 8.49
N SER A 90 -6.57 -3.43 8.59
CA SER A 90 -5.96 -3.08 9.87
C SER A 90 -6.83 -2.10 10.67
N GLU A 91 -6.64 -2.07 11.99
CA GLU A 91 -7.21 -1.03 12.86
C GLU A 91 -6.85 0.38 12.38
N TRP A 92 -5.61 0.58 11.94
CA TRP A 92 -5.18 1.87 11.39
C TRP A 92 -6.06 2.29 10.20
N THR A 93 -6.41 1.35 9.32
CA THR A 93 -7.30 1.61 8.17
C THR A 93 -8.70 1.97 8.62
N ALA A 94 -9.27 1.25 9.59
CA ALA A 94 -10.59 1.54 10.13
C ALA A 94 -10.67 2.94 10.75
N THR A 95 -9.66 3.32 11.52
CA THR A 95 -9.61 4.61 12.23
C THR A 95 -9.28 5.79 11.31
N ASN A 96 -8.34 5.63 10.38
CA ASN A 96 -7.79 6.75 9.60
C ASN A 96 -8.36 6.89 8.19
N VAL A 97 -9.03 5.84 7.67
CA VAL A 97 -9.66 5.88 6.35
C VAL A 97 -11.18 5.88 6.47
N TYR A 98 -11.74 4.96 7.27
CA TYR A 98 -13.19 4.85 7.44
C TYR A 98 -13.75 5.68 8.59
N HIS A 99 -12.87 6.20 9.47
CA HIS A 99 -13.20 6.97 10.66
C HIS A 99 -14.23 6.27 11.57
N VAL A 100 -14.06 4.97 11.77
CA VAL A 100 -14.96 4.13 12.59
C VAL A 100 -14.33 3.89 13.97
N ALA A 101 -15.13 4.13 15.01
CA ALA A 101 -14.82 3.70 16.38
C ALA A 101 -15.58 2.40 16.69
N TYR A 102 -14.97 1.54 17.50
CA TYR A 102 -15.57 0.26 17.90
C TYR A 102 -15.02 -0.20 19.24
N ASP A 103 -15.76 -1.10 19.87
CA ASP A 103 -15.34 -1.82 21.06
C ASP A 103 -14.62 -3.12 20.66
N ALA A 104 -13.36 -3.26 21.07
CA ALA A 104 -12.51 -4.39 20.67
C ALA A 104 -12.80 -5.69 21.42
N GLU A 105 -13.48 -5.63 22.57
CA GLU A 105 -13.87 -6.84 23.32
C GLU A 105 -15.12 -7.48 22.72
N THR A 106 -16.08 -6.64 22.32
CA THR A 106 -17.40 -7.06 21.81
C THR A 106 -17.51 -7.04 20.30
N TRP A 107 -16.55 -6.42 19.59
CA TRP A 107 -16.56 -6.22 18.13
C TRP A 107 -17.81 -5.48 17.63
N THR A 108 -18.28 -4.50 18.43
CA THR A 108 -19.45 -3.70 18.10
C THR A 108 -19.02 -2.28 17.70
N ALA A 109 -19.57 -1.77 16.61
CA ALA A 109 -19.32 -0.40 16.19
C ALA A 109 -19.94 0.60 17.18
N ASP A 110 -19.19 1.62 17.53
CA ASP A 110 -19.68 2.79 18.27
C ASP A 110 -20.24 3.78 17.27
N GLU A 111 -21.56 3.72 17.04
CA GLU A 111 -22.22 4.53 16.02
C GLU A 111 -22.14 6.03 16.32
N GLU A 112 -22.37 6.44 17.58
CA GLU A 112 -22.37 7.84 17.99
C GLU A 112 -20.98 8.46 17.76
N LYS A 113 -19.93 7.82 18.29
CA LYS A 113 -18.56 8.31 18.10
C LYS A 113 -18.12 8.25 16.64
N THR A 114 -18.55 7.25 15.89
CA THR A 114 -18.27 7.18 14.44
C THR A 114 -18.90 8.35 13.69
N VAL A 115 -20.13 8.76 14.04
CA VAL A 115 -20.78 9.94 13.45
C VAL A 115 -19.95 11.19 13.72
N GLU A 116 -19.48 11.39 14.96
CA GLU A 116 -18.63 12.53 15.33
C GLU A 116 -17.30 12.54 14.56
N LEU A 117 -16.61 11.39 14.50
CA LEU A 117 -15.35 11.26 13.77
C LEU A 117 -15.51 11.55 12.28
N ARG A 118 -16.59 11.06 11.67
CA ARG A 118 -16.90 11.30 10.26
C ARG A 118 -17.31 12.74 10.00
N GLN A 119 -18.06 13.36 10.90
CA GLN A 119 -18.41 14.77 10.80
C GLN A 119 -17.17 15.65 10.85
N LYS A 120 -16.26 15.37 11.79
CA LYS A 120 -14.97 16.05 11.88
C LYS A 120 -14.15 15.89 10.60
N GLU A 121 -14.01 14.67 10.05
CA GLU A 121 -13.30 14.48 8.79
C GLU A 121 -13.97 15.21 7.61
N ARG A 122 -15.31 15.34 7.59
CA ARG A 122 -16.00 16.16 6.58
C ARG A 122 -15.65 17.64 6.72
N GLU A 123 -15.58 18.16 7.94
CA GLU A 123 -15.13 19.53 8.21
C GLU A 123 -13.67 19.72 7.83
N ASP A 124 -12.80 18.78 8.18
CA ASP A 124 -11.40 18.77 7.79
C ASP A 124 -11.31 18.77 6.25
N ARG A 125 -12.08 17.92 5.53
CA ARG A 125 -12.16 17.92 4.05
C ARG A 125 -12.52 19.28 3.46
N LEU A 126 -13.45 19.99 4.07
CA LEU A 126 -13.85 21.33 3.64
C LEU A 126 -12.72 22.34 3.86
N GLN A 127 -11.97 22.24 4.96
CA GLN A 127 -10.86 23.14 5.27
C GLN A 127 -9.66 22.97 4.34
N ARG A 128 -9.33 21.74 3.94
CA ARG A 128 -8.28 21.46 2.94
C ARG A 128 -8.77 21.62 1.49
N GLY A 129 -10.08 21.69 1.28
CA GLY A 129 -10.67 21.91 -0.02
C GLY A 129 -10.33 23.28 -0.58
N MET A 130 -10.05 23.34 -1.87
CA MET A 130 -9.79 24.57 -2.61
C MET A 130 -10.85 24.73 -3.70
N ARG A 131 -11.16 25.97 -4.12
CA ARG A 131 -12.03 26.17 -5.28
C ARG A 131 -11.37 25.56 -6.51
N TYR A 132 -12.18 24.99 -7.39
CA TYR A 132 -11.69 24.31 -8.59
C TYR A 132 -10.75 25.20 -9.43
N GLU A 133 -11.15 26.46 -9.66
CA GLU A 133 -10.39 27.41 -10.48
C GLU A 133 -9.00 27.73 -9.88
N GLU A 134 -8.91 27.82 -8.55
CA GLU A 134 -7.65 28.08 -7.84
C GLU A 134 -6.75 26.83 -7.91
N PHE A 135 -7.32 25.65 -7.65
CA PHE A 135 -6.61 24.38 -7.72
C PHE A 135 -6.08 24.09 -9.12
N GLU A 136 -6.92 24.27 -10.15
CA GLU A 136 -6.54 23.97 -11.55
C GLU A 136 -5.37 24.84 -12.00
N LYS A 137 -5.36 26.13 -11.62
CA LYS A 137 -4.26 27.04 -11.94
C LYS A 137 -2.94 26.54 -11.36
N GLU A 138 -2.90 26.22 -10.07
CA GLU A 138 -1.68 25.71 -9.41
C GLU A 138 -1.29 24.32 -9.92
N TRP A 139 -2.26 23.46 -10.21
CA TRP A 139 -2.05 22.10 -10.68
C TRP A 139 -1.43 22.07 -12.08
N LEU A 140 -1.89 22.93 -12.99
CA LEU A 140 -1.39 22.98 -14.37
C LEU A 140 0.04 23.48 -14.50
N GLU A 141 0.56 24.18 -13.48
CA GLU A 141 1.99 24.57 -13.41
C GLU A 141 2.89 23.36 -13.07
N GLN A 142 2.32 22.27 -12.56
CA GLN A 142 3.08 21.07 -12.22
C GLN A 142 3.40 20.24 -13.47
N ARG A 143 4.57 19.62 -13.45
CA ARG A 143 5.03 18.71 -14.49
C ARG A 143 5.85 17.59 -13.87
N PRO A 144 5.71 16.33 -14.33
CA PRO A 144 6.59 15.26 -13.90
C PRO A 144 8.05 15.56 -14.26
N PRO A 145 9.02 15.10 -13.45
CA PRO A 145 10.44 15.16 -13.80
C PRO A 145 10.75 14.54 -15.17
N ASP A 146 11.74 15.09 -15.89
CA ASP A 146 12.05 14.67 -17.27
C ASP A 146 12.44 13.17 -17.37
N ASP A 147 13.07 12.59 -16.35
CA ASP A 147 13.43 11.16 -16.30
C ASP A 147 12.19 10.24 -16.29
N GLN A 148 11.04 10.75 -15.86
CA GLN A 148 9.78 10.00 -15.85
C GLN A 148 9.03 10.11 -17.19
N LEU A 149 9.44 11.02 -18.07
CA LEU A 149 8.81 11.31 -19.35
C LEU A 149 9.52 10.67 -20.54
N GLU A 150 10.61 9.91 -20.31
CA GLU A 150 11.47 9.31 -21.35
C GLU A 150 10.67 8.57 -22.44
N LEU A 151 9.63 7.82 -22.03
CA LEU A 151 8.76 7.03 -22.92
C LEU A 151 7.32 7.57 -23.00
N TYR A 152 7.05 8.76 -22.44
CA TYR A 152 5.70 9.35 -22.39
C TYR A 152 5.27 9.96 -23.73
N GLY A 153 6.22 10.50 -24.50
CA GLY A 153 5.94 11.35 -25.66
C GLY A 153 6.03 12.83 -25.32
N SER A 154 5.29 13.68 -26.04
CA SER A 154 5.14 15.09 -25.66
C SER A 154 4.30 15.23 -24.39
N TRP A 155 4.63 16.19 -23.54
CA TRP A 155 3.82 16.54 -22.38
C TRP A 155 2.95 17.76 -22.68
N PRO A 156 1.67 17.79 -22.25
CA PRO A 156 0.92 16.76 -21.53
C PRO A 156 0.15 15.78 -22.44
N ASP A 157 0.15 15.99 -23.76
CA ASP A 157 -0.77 15.38 -24.73
C ASP A 157 -0.34 14.01 -25.26
N ALA A 158 0.80 13.48 -24.82
CA ALA A 158 1.31 12.14 -25.10
C ALA A 158 1.45 11.81 -26.60
N ARG A 159 1.76 12.80 -27.45
CA ARG A 159 2.03 12.55 -28.88
C ARG A 159 3.41 11.96 -29.07
N MET A 160 3.57 11.18 -30.14
CA MET A 160 4.85 10.58 -30.51
C MET A 160 5.86 11.66 -30.93
N ILE A 161 6.96 11.77 -30.19
CA ILE A 161 8.08 12.70 -30.51
C ILE A 161 9.25 11.98 -31.18
N ASN A 162 9.45 10.69 -30.88
CA ASN A 162 10.51 9.86 -31.43
C ASN A 162 9.90 8.55 -31.96
N ARG A 163 10.36 8.11 -33.13
CA ARG A 163 9.96 6.81 -33.69
C ARG A 163 10.78 5.70 -33.04
N ILE A 164 10.13 4.79 -32.32
CA ILE A 164 10.79 3.62 -31.74
C ILE A 164 11.04 2.61 -32.85
N ILE A 165 12.31 2.41 -33.23
CA ILE A 165 12.73 1.38 -34.18
C ILE A 165 13.24 0.19 -33.37
N ARG A 166 12.63 -0.99 -33.55
CA ARG A 166 13.14 -2.26 -33.03
C ARG A 166 13.80 -2.99 -34.21
N LEU A 167 15.09 -3.27 -34.08
CA LEU A 167 15.88 -4.04 -35.05
C LEU A 167 15.81 -5.53 -34.75
#